data_AF-A0A2M8P7Q2-F1
#
_entry.id   AF-A0A2M8P7Q2-F1
#
_cell.length_a   1.000
_cell.length_b   1.000
_cell.length_c   1.000
_cell.angle_alpha   90.00
_cell.angle_beta   90.00
_cell.angle_gamma   90.00
#
_symmetry.space_group_name_H-M   'P 1'
#
loop_
_entity.id
_entity.type
_entity.pdbx_description
1 polymer ?
#
loop_
_entity_poly.entity_id
_entity_poly.type
_entity_poly.pdbx_seq_one_letter_code
_entity_poly.pdbx_strand_id
1 'polypeptide(L)'
;VTALITVERADIIKQTTVTFEGSYTYELPIEGVHAPNVYVSVVLLRPGGADTALVPTVRYGLIGLSVEVPQQLRITATPSDKLAEPNKTITFDFKVTDRRGEPVQAELGIA
;
A
#
# COMPACT_ATOMS: atom_id res chain seq x y z
N VAL A 1 6.71 -5.60 -28.39
CA VAL A 1 7.30 -4.59 -27.47
C VAL A 1 7.53 -5.26 -26.13
N THR A 2 8.59 -4.91 -25.41
CA THR A 2 8.85 -5.45 -24.07
C THR A 2 8.52 -4.40 -23.03
N ALA A 3 7.82 -4.78 -21.97
CA ALA A 3 7.50 -3.93 -20.84
C ALA A 3 8.17 -4.46 -19.58
N LEU A 4 8.82 -3.58 -18.84
CA LEU A 4 9.18 -3.79 -17.44
C LEU A 4 8.12 -3.12 -16.58
N ILE A 5 7.45 -3.90 -15.74
CA ILE A 5 6.41 -3.44 -14.81
C ILE A 5 6.95 -3.62 -13.40
N THR A 6 6.99 -2.54 -12.61
CA THR A 6 7.32 -2.60 -11.18
C THR A 6 6.13 -2.19 -10.34
N VAL A 7 5.97 -2.86 -9.19
CA VAL A 7 5.09 -2.45 -8.10
C VAL A 7 6.00 -2.08 -6.95
N GLU A 8 5.89 -0.84 -6.47
CA GLU A 8 6.88 -0.28 -5.56
C GLU A 8 6.26 0.62 -4.48
N ARG A 9 6.85 0.57 -3.29
CA ARG A 9 6.67 1.52 -2.20
C ARG A 9 7.93 1.51 -1.35
N ALA A 10 8.67 2.61 -1.35
CA ALA A 10 10.03 2.74 -0.83
C ALA A 10 11.05 1.85 -1.56
N ASP A 11 10.75 0.56 -1.71
CA ASP A 11 11.50 -0.44 -2.47
C ASP A 11 10.62 -1.10 -3.54
N ILE A 12 11.25 -1.89 -4.42
CA ILE A 12 10.56 -2.75 -5.39
C ILE A 12 9.96 -3.93 -4.64
N ILE A 13 8.63 -4.00 -4.63
CA ILE A 13 7.88 -5.12 -4.05
C ILE A 13 7.81 -6.27 -5.05
N LYS A 14 7.52 -5.94 -6.32
CA LYS A 14 7.41 -6.92 -7.40
C LYS A 14 7.94 -6.32 -8.71
N GLN A 15 8.59 -7.17 -9.49
CA GLN A 15 9.04 -6.86 -10.84
C GLN A 15 8.53 -7.93 -11.80
N THR A 16 7.99 -7.51 -12.94
CA THR A 16 7.54 -8.41 -14.01
C THR A 16 8.01 -7.87 -15.36
N THR A 17 8.55 -8.73 -16.20
CA THR A 17 8.86 -8.39 -17.59
C THR A 17 7.93 -9.17 -18.50
N VAL A 18 7.28 -8.48 -19.43
CA VAL A 18 6.35 -9.08 -20.40
C VAL A 18 6.65 -8.60 -21.81
N THR A 19 6.46 -9.47 -22.79
CA THR A 19 6.55 -9.12 -24.21
C THR A 19 5.21 -9.37 -24.86
N PHE A 20 4.70 -8.38 -25.59
CA PHE A 20 3.38 -8.44 -26.23
C PHE A 20 3.34 -7.61 -27.53
N GLU A 21 2.29 -7.84 -28.31
CA GLU A 21 1.90 -7.06 -29.48
C GLU A 21 0.57 -6.35 -29.22
N GLY A 22 0.42 -5.11 -29.71
CA GLY A 22 -0.80 -4.33 -29.47
C GLY A 22 -0.94 -3.89 -28.01
N SER A 23 -2.09 -4.17 -27.41
CA SER A 23 -2.43 -3.80 -26.02
C SER A 23 -2.26 -4.97 -25.06
N TYR A 24 -1.90 -4.66 -23.81
CA TYR A 24 -1.72 -5.64 -22.75
C TYR A 24 -2.40 -5.16 -21.45
N THR A 25 -3.16 -6.05 -20.82
CA THR A 25 -3.78 -5.82 -19.51
C THR A 25 -2.97 -6.56 -18.45
N TYR A 26 -2.45 -5.83 -17.48
CA TYR A 26 -1.72 -6.41 -16.34
C TYR A 26 -2.65 -6.60 -15.15
N GLU A 27 -2.78 -7.83 -14.67
CA GLU A 27 -3.52 -8.13 -13.44
C GLU A 27 -2.61 -8.03 -12.22
N LEU A 28 -2.96 -7.14 -11.29
CA LEU A 28 -2.27 -6.97 -10.02
C LEU A 28 -3.20 -7.34 -8.86
N PRO A 29 -3.10 -8.55 -8.28
CA PRO A 29 -3.79 -8.89 -7.04
C PRO A 29 -3.32 -7.96 -5.92
N ILE A 30 -4.25 -7.25 -5.29
CA ILE A 30 -3.95 -6.35 -4.18
C ILE A 30 -3.94 -7.13 -2.86
N GLU A 31 -2.81 -7.08 -2.16
CA GLU A 31 -2.58 -7.75 -0.88
C GLU A 31 -2.25 -6.73 0.23
N GLY A 32 -2.25 -7.18 1.48
CA GLY A 32 -1.99 -6.32 2.64
C GLY A 32 -0.63 -5.60 2.59
N VAL A 33 0.40 -6.21 1.97
CA VAL A 33 1.72 -5.58 1.78
C VAL A 33 1.64 -4.30 0.94
N HIS A 34 0.64 -4.16 0.08
CA HIS A 34 0.45 -2.97 -0.75
C HIS A 34 -0.22 -1.81 0.01
N ALA A 35 -0.75 -2.02 1.21
CA ALA A 35 -1.34 -0.96 2.02
C ALA A 35 -0.24 -0.08 2.68
N PRO A 36 -0.39 1.26 2.73
CA PRO A 36 -1.59 2.02 2.40
C PRO A 36 -1.68 2.47 0.94
N ASN A 37 -0.61 2.31 0.17
CA ASN A 37 -0.55 2.66 -1.24
C ASN A 37 0.63 1.95 -1.92
N VAL A 38 0.57 1.87 -3.25
CA VAL A 38 1.69 1.43 -4.11
C VAL A 38 1.73 2.28 -5.37
N TYR A 39 2.90 2.35 -5.98
CA TYR A 39 3.09 2.88 -7.31
C TYR A 39 3.31 1.74 -8.28
N VAL A 40 2.67 1.83 -9.45
CA VAL A 40 2.90 0.91 -10.57
C VAL A 40 3.60 1.68 -11.67
N SER A 41 4.84 1.31 -11.94
CA SER A 41 5.65 1.91 -13.00
C SER A 41 5.74 0.94 -14.19
N VAL A 42 5.67 1.47 -15.40
CA VAL A 42 5.78 0.70 -16.64
C VAL A 42 6.79 1.37 -17.55
N VAL A 43 7.85 0.64 -17.91
CA VAL A 43 8.82 1.04 -18.93
C VAL A 43 8.60 0.16 -20.16
N LEU A 44 8.16 0.75 -21.26
CA LEU A 44 8.08 0.08 -22.55
C LEU A 44 9.38 0.31 -23.31
N LEU A 45 10.03 -0.78 -23.70
CA LEU A 45 11.19 -0.79 -24.59
C LEU A 45 10.79 -1.44 -25.91
N ARG A 46 10.98 -0.69 -26.99
CA ARG A 46 11.03 -1.25 -28.34
C ARG A 46 12.48 -1.23 -28.79
N PRO A 47 13.09 -2.40 -29.05
CA PRO A 47 14.46 -2.47 -29.53
C PRO A 47 14.55 -1.86 -30.93
N GLY A 48 15.73 -1.35 -31.27
CA GLY A 48 16.05 -0.95 -32.64
C GLY A 48 16.18 -2.15 -33.58
N GLY A 49 16.16 -1.89 -34.88
CA GLY A 49 16.39 -2.88 -35.92
C GLY A 49 17.87 -3.04 -36.22
N ALA A 50 18.25 -4.14 -36.88
CA ALA A 50 19.61 -4.33 -37.40
C ALA A 50 19.97 -3.29 -38.49
N ASP A 51 18.95 -2.75 -39.15
CA ASP A 51 19.07 -1.62 -40.06
C ASP A 51 18.75 -0.31 -39.31
N THR A 52 19.56 0.72 -39.55
CA THR A 52 19.55 2.01 -38.81
C THR A 52 18.23 2.79 -38.89
N ALA A 53 17.30 2.35 -39.73
CA ALA A 53 15.97 2.94 -39.88
C ALA A 53 15.07 2.76 -38.64
N LEU A 54 15.30 1.74 -37.80
CA LEU A 54 14.53 1.52 -36.57
C LEU A 54 15.35 1.95 -35.35
N VAL A 55 15.07 3.16 -34.86
CA VAL A 55 15.68 3.71 -33.64
C VAL A 55 15.02 3.10 -32.39
N PRO A 56 15.78 2.70 -31.35
CA PRO A 56 15.21 2.26 -30.08
C PRO A 56 14.32 3.34 -29.48
N THR A 57 13.16 2.96 -28.96
CA THR A 57 12.25 3.90 -28.27
C THR A 57 11.87 3.39 -26.90
N VAL A 58 11.92 4.30 -25.92
CA VAL A 58 11.46 4.06 -24.55
C VAL A 58 10.24 4.93 -24.26
N ARG A 59 9.25 4.36 -23.57
CA ARG A 59 8.13 5.11 -22.98
C ARG A 59 7.96 4.71 -21.52
N TYR A 60 7.56 5.67 -20.69
CA TYR A 60 7.37 5.47 -19.27
C TYR A 60 5.95 5.91 -18.86
N GLY A 61 5.35 5.17 -17.94
CA GLY A 61 4.10 5.54 -17.28
C GLY A 61 4.15 5.16 -15.80
N LEU A 62 3.48 5.94 -14.97
CA LEU A 62 3.39 5.75 -13.53
C LEU A 62 1.97 6.03 -13.07
N ILE A 63 1.45 5.18 -12.20
CA ILE A 63 0.18 5.42 -11.50
C ILE A 63 0.33 5.10 -10.01
N GLY A 64 -0.25 5.94 -9.16
CA GLY A 64 -0.38 5.67 -7.73
C GLY A 64 -1.74 5.03 -7.44
N LEU A 65 -1.74 3.95 -6.67
CA LEU A 65 -2.94 3.25 -6.22
C LEU A 65 -3.05 3.38 -4.70
N SER A 66 -4.17 3.90 -4.21
CA SER A 66 -4.51 3.85 -2.79
C SER A 66 -5.04 2.46 -2.45
N VAL A 67 -4.54 1.87 -1.38
CA VAL A 67 -4.90 0.52 -0.94
C VAL A 67 -5.37 0.61 0.50
N GLU A 68 -6.56 0.09 0.78
CA GLU A 68 -7.09 0.08 2.14
C GLU A 68 -6.16 -0.66 3.10
N VAL A 69 -5.98 -0.12 4.30
CA VAL A 69 -5.23 -0.81 5.36
C VAL A 69 -6.17 -1.82 6.02
N PRO A 70 -5.99 -3.14 5.81
CA PRO A 70 -6.89 -4.14 6.38
C PRO A 70 -6.76 -4.21 7.91
N GLN A 71 -5.61 -3.83 8.45
CA GLN A 71 -5.32 -3.84 9.88
C GLN A 71 -5.55 -2.45 10.46
N GLN A 72 -6.80 -2.17 10.84
CA GLN A 72 -7.14 -1.00 11.64
C GLN A 72 -7.61 -1.48 13.02
N LEU A 73 -6.96 -0.95 14.05
CA LEU A 73 -7.36 -1.19 15.44
C LEU A 73 -8.49 -0.22 15.80
N ARG A 74 -9.49 -0.74 16.50
CA ARG A 74 -10.49 0.07 17.19
C ARG A 74 -10.10 0.15 18.66
N ILE A 75 -9.91 1.37 19.14
CA ILE A 75 -9.54 1.63 20.54
C ILE A 75 -10.70 2.37 21.19
N THR A 76 -11.19 1.85 22.31
CA THR A 76 -12.18 2.53 23.16
C THR A 76 -11.54 2.76 24.51
N ALA A 77 -11.58 4.01 24.99
CA ALA A 77 -11.12 4.39 26.33
C ALA A 77 -12.33 4.78 27.17
N THR A 78 -12.53 4.10 28.30
CA THR A 78 -13.66 4.36 29.20
C THR A 78 -13.13 4.90 30.52
N PRO A 79 -13.43 6.15 30.90
CA PRO A 79 -12.98 6.70 32.17
C PRO A 79 -13.78 6.13 33.34
N SER A 80 -13.14 6.03 34.50
CA SER A 80 -13.79 5.66 35.77
C SER A 80 -14.88 6.66 36.18
N ASP A 81 -14.74 7.93 35.79
CA ASP A 81 -15.69 9.01 36.04
C ASP A 81 -15.83 9.90 34.82
N LYS A 82 -17.07 10.29 34.49
CA LYS A 82 -17.34 11.20 33.36
C LYS A 82 -16.90 12.64 33.64
N LEU A 83 -16.82 13.02 34.91
CA LEU A 83 -16.42 14.35 35.35
C LEU A 83 -15.38 14.22 36.46
N ALA A 84 -14.17 14.73 36.20
CA ALA A 84 -13.09 14.78 37.16
C ALA A 84 -13.18 16.06 37.99
N GLU A 85 -12.92 15.97 39.29
CA GLU A 85 -12.61 17.15 40.11
C GLU A 85 -11.09 17.44 40.08
N PRO A 86 -10.66 18.69 40.33
CA PRO A 86 -9.24 18.99 40.46
C PRO A 86 -8.57 18.11 41.52
N ASN A 87 -7.35 17.65 41.24
CA ASN A 87 -6.58 16.70 42.06
C ASN A 87 -7.19 15.28 42.21
N LYS A 88 -8.28 14.96 41.51
CA LYS A 88 -8.80 13.59 41.46
C LYS A 88 -7.99 12.74 40.48
N THR A 89 -7.58 11.54 40.91
CA THR A 89 -7.01 10.53 40.01
C THR A 89 -8.14 9.82 39.25
N ILE A 90 -8.04 9.74 37.92
CA ILE A 90 -8.96 8.99 37.07
C ILE A 90 -8.25 7.77 36.48
N THR A 91 -8.95 6.64 36.45
CA THR A 91 -8.49 5.43 35.76
C THR A 91 -9.21 5.31 34.42
N PHE A 92 -8.51 4.80 33.40
CA PHE A 92 -9.08 4.55 32.08
C PHE A 92 -8.96 3.07 31.73
N ASP A 93 -10.09 2.47 31.36
CA ASP A 93 -10.14 1.12 30.80
C ASP A 93 -10.04 1.19 29.28
N PHE A 94 -9.01 0.58 28.73
CA PHE A 94 -8.78 0.51 27.28
C PHE A 94 -9.22 -0.85 26.73
N LYS A 95 -10.05 -0.82 25.69
CA LYS A 95 -10.40 -2.00 24.88
C LYS A 95 -9.88 -1.80 23.46
N VAL A 96 -9.05 -2.73 23.00
CA VAL A 96 -8.50 -2.75 21.64
C VAL A 96 -9.03 -3.97 20.90
N THR A 97 -9.65 -3.75 19.74
CA THR A 97 -10.14 -4.83 18.88
C THR A 97 -9.69 -4.64 17.44
N ASP A 98 -9.66 -5.73 16.68
CA ASP A 98 -9.53 -5.68 15.23
C ASP A 98 -10.83 -5.20 14.55
N ARG A 99 -10.87 -5.24 13.22
CA ARG A 99 -12.07 -4.90 12.43
C ARG A 99 -13.22 -5.91 12.59
N ARG A 100 -12.94 -7.14 13.02
CA ARG A 100 -13.94 -8.18 13.31
C ARG A 100 -14.52 -8.05 14.72
N GLY A 101 -13.94 -7.20 15.55
CA GLY A 101 -14.33 -6.99 16.95
C GLY A 101 -13.62 -7.92 17.93
N GLU A 102 -12.66 -8.71 17.45
CA GLU A 102 -11.89 -9.62 18.30
C GLU A 102 -10.84 -8.83 19.09
N PRO A 103 -10.68 -9.10 20.41
CA PRO A 103 -9.63 -8.48 21.21
C PRO A 103 -8.25 -8.82 20.64
N VAL A 104 -7.37 -7.82 20.56
CA VAL A 104 -6.00 -8.00 20.08
C VAL A 104 -4.99 -7.35 21.03
N GLN A 105 -3.80 -7.93 21.09
CA GLN A 105 -2.68 -7.33 21.81
C GLN A 105 -2.17 -6.12 21.03
N ALA A 106 -1.95 -5.01 21.74
CA ALA A 106 -1.45 -3.77 21.17
C ALA A 106 -0.59 -3.02 22.19
N GLU A 107 0.29 -2.17 21.68
CA GLU A 107 1.02 -1.18 22.48
C GLU A 107 0.28 0.17 22.40
N LEU A 108 0.10 0.83 23.55
CA LEU A 108 -0.64 2.09 23.65
C LEU A 108 0.28 3.16 24.24
N GLY A 109 0.56 4.21 23.46
CA GLY A 109 1.13 5.45 23.96
C GLY A 109 0.01 6.36 24.47
N ILE A 110 0.14 6.83 25.71
CA ILE A 110 -0.84 7.72 26.37
C ILE A 110 -0.16 9.07 26.61
N ALA A 111 -0.84 10.17 26.27
CA ALA A 111 -0.37 11.55 26.44
C ALA A 111 -1.48 12.44 27.00
#